data_AF-A0A943JYM3-F1
#
_entry.id   AF-A0A943JYM3-F1
#
_cell.length_a   1.000
_cell.length_b   1.000
_cell.length_c   1.000
_cell.angle_alpha   90.00
_cell.angle_beta   90.00
_cell.angle_gamma   90.00
#
_symmetry.space_group_name_H-M   'P 1'
#
loop_
_entity.id
_entity.type
_entity.pdbx_description
1 polymer ?
#
loop_
_entity_poly.entity_id
_entity_poly.type
_entity_poly.pdbx_seq_one_letter_code
_entity_poly.pdbx_strand_id
1 'polypeptide(L)'
;MNFYGNKITKLIEELSKLPGIGGKSAQRLAFYIINMPIENAKVLADSILDAKESIKYCSICCNITDTDPCHICSNEKRDKSMIMVVEDPRDMAAYEKTREYKGLYHVLNGAISPMTGITPQDIKIKELLERLKDDNIKEVILATNPNIEGEATAMYVSRLLKPIGIKVSRIAHGVPVGGDLEFVDEVTLSRALQGRQLM
;
A
#
# COMPACT_ATOMS: atom_id res chain seq x y z
N MET A 1 -23.29 17.21 -26.40
CA MET A 1 -22.98 17.97 -27.64
C MET A 1 -21.57 17.60 -28.06
N ASN A 2 -21.40 16.92 -29.20
CA ASN A 2 -20.17 16.23 -29.56
C ASN A 2 -19.33 17.13 -30.49
N PHE A 3 -18.60 18.09 -29.90
CA PHE A 3 -17.90 19.15 -30.64
C PHE A 3 -16.56 18.71 -31.27
N TYR A 4 -16.00 17.56 -30.86
CA TYR A 4 -14.61 17.17 -31.19
C TYR A 4 -14.48 15.85 -31.97
N GLY A 5 -15.60 15.26 -32.38
CA GLY A 5 -15.61 13.94 -33.03
C GLY A 5 -15.39 12.78 -32.06
N ASN A 6 -15.88 11.59 -32.43
CA ASN A 6 -16.02 10.46 -31.51
C ASN A 6 -14.71 9.98 -30.86
N LYS A 7 -13.58 10.09 -31.57
CA LYS A 7 -12.27 9.62 -31.06
C LYS A 7 -11.73 10.52 -29.94
N ILE A 8 -11.85 11.83 -30.07
CA ILE A 8 -11.37 12.79 -29.06
C ILE A 8 -12.26 12.71 -27.83
N THR A 9 -13.59 12.68 -28.02
CA THR A 9 -14.54 12.55 -26.91
C THR A 9 -14.29 11.29 -26.09
N LYS A 10 -14.04 10.15 -26.74
CA LYS A 10 -13.69 8.91 -26.04
C LYS A 10 -12.39 9.03 -25.23
N LEU A 11 -11.35 9.67 -25.77
CA LEU A 11 -10.10 9.88 -25.03
C LEU A 11 -10.32 10.76 -23.78
N ILE A 12 -11.13 11.81 -23.90
CA ILE A 12 -11.49 12.67 -22.76
C ILE A 12 -12.26 11.88 -21.69
N GLU A 13 -13.24 11.07 -22.11
CA GLU A 13 -14.02 10.23 -21.21
C GLU A 13 -13.14 9.25 -20.44
N GLU A 14 -12.26 8.51 -21.12
CA GLU A 14 -11.36 7.55 -20.45
C GLU A 14 -10.40 8.24 -19.47
N LEU A 15 -9.81 9.38 -19.85
CA LEU A 15 -8.91 10.14 -18.95
C LEU A 15 -9.65 10.70 -17.73
N SER A 16 -10.93 11.05 -17.87
CA SER A 16 -11.74 11.60 -16.77
C SER A 16 -12.12 10.56 -15.70
N LYS A 17 -11.96 9.26 -15.99
CA LYS A 17 -12.20 8.18 -15.02
C LYS A 17 -11.03 8.01 -14.04
N LEU A 18 -9.87 8.60 -14.33
CA LEU A 18 -8.70 8.51 -13.47
C LEU A 18 -8.88 9.36 -12.21
N PRO A 19 -8.50 8.84 -11.02
CA PRO A 19 -8.66 9.57 -9.77
C PRO A 19 -7.90 10.91 -9.82
N GLY A 20 -8.58 12.00 -9.46
CA GLY A 20 -8.02 13.35 -9.47
C GLY A 20 -8.06 14.07 -10.83
N ILE A 21 -8.61 13.45 -11.88
CA ILE A 21 -8.72 14.06 -13.21
C ILE A 21 -10.17 14.44 -13.51
N GLY A 22 -10.52 15.73 -13.34
CA GLY A 22 -11.81 16.27 -13.76
C GLY A 22 -11.92 16.51 -15.27
N GLY A 23 -13.13 16.74 -15.78
CA GLY A 23 -13.41 16.88 -17.22
C GLY A 23 -12.56 17.95 -17.94
N LYS A 24 -12.32 19.11 -17.31
CA LYS A 24 -11.42 20.15 -17.87
C LYS A 24 -9.98 19.67 -17.97
N SER A 25 -9.48 18.97 -16.94
CA SER A 25 -8.13 18.42 -16.94
C SER A 25 -7.98 17.32 -17.98
N ALA A 26 -8.95 16.41 -18.07
CA ALA A 26 -9.01 15.36 -19.09
C ALA A 26 -9.01 15.93 -20.51
N GLN A 27 -9.77 17.00 -20.76
CA GLN A 27 -9.76 17.69 -22.05
C GLN A 27 -8.37 18.23 -22.39
N ARG A 28 -7.70 18.94 -21.47
CA ARG A 28 -6.34 19.46 -21.72
C ARG A 28 -5.35 18.33 -22.01
N LEU A 29 -5.41 17.23 -21.26
CA LEU A 29 -4.55 16.07 -21.46
C LEU A 29 -4.81 15.40 -22.82
N ALA A 30 -6.08 15.23 -23.21
CA ALA A 30 -6.43 14.66 -24.51
C ALA A 30 -5.86 15.48 -25.67
N PHE A 31 -5.99 16.81 -25.63
CA PHE A 31 -5.40 17.68 -26.66
C PHE A 31 -3.87 17.68 -26.64
N TYR A 32 -3.25 17.56 -25.46
CA TYR A 32 -1.81 17.38 -25.36
C TYR A 32 -1.35 16.08 -26.03
N ILE A 33 -2.06 14.97 -25.81
CA ILE A 33 -1.77 13.67 -26.45
C ILE A 33 -1.99 13.71 -27.96
N ILE A 34 -3.01 14.42 -28.45
CA ILE A 34 -3.25 14.55 -29.88
C ILE A 34 -2.15 15.36 -30.58
N ASN A 35 -1.57 16.35 -29.89
CA ASN A 35 -0.55 17.22 -30.44
C ASN A 35 0.89 16.71 -30.27
N MET A 36 1.12 15.61 -29.54
CA MET A 36 2.45 15.04 -29.39
C MET A 36 2.83 14.16 -30.59
N PRO A 37 4.13 13.92 -30.85
CA PRO A 37 4.59 12.97 -31.87
C PRO A 37 3.98 11.58 -31.68
N ILE A 38 3.70 10.89 -32.79
CA ILE A 38 3.04 9.58 -32.77
C ILE A 38 3.87 8.54 -31.98
N GLU A 39 5.20 8.66 -32.01
CA GLU A 39 6.13 7.82 -31.26
C GLU A 39 5.89 7.95 -29.75
N ASN A 40 5.73 9.18 -29.25
CA ASN A 40 5.50 9.43 -27.82
C ASN A 40 4.11 8.95 -27.39
N ALA A 41 3.10 9.17 -28.23
CA ALA A 41 1.74 8.69 -27.96
C ALA A 41 1.70 7.15 -27.90
N LYS A 42 2.45 6.49 -28.78
CA LYS A 42 2.58 5.03 -28.78
C LYS A 42 3.30 4.53 -27.54
N VAL A 43 4.45 5.11 -27.18
CA VAL A 43 5.19 4.74 -25.96
C VAL A 43 4.31 4.89 -24.71
N LEU A 44 3.51 5.96 -24.61
CA LEU A 44 2.59 6.14 -23.49
C LEU A 44 1.51 5.04 -23.45
N ALA A 45 0.90 4.73 -24.60
CA ALA A 45 -0.12 3.69 -24.69
C ALA A 45 0.44 2.31 -24.35
N ASP A 46 1.60 1.97 -24.91
CA ASP A 46 2.30 0.71 -24.67
C ASP A 46 2.70 0.60 -23.19
N SER A 47 3.21 1.67 -22.56
CA SER A 47 3.56 1.67 -21.13
C SER A 47 2.36 1.38 -20.21
N ILE A 48 1.17 1.87 -20.56
CA ILE A 48 -0.05 1.61 -19.79
C ILE A 48 -0.45 0.13 -19.92
N LEU A 49 -0.38 -0.42 -21.14
CA LEU A 49 -0.71 -1.82 -21.41
C LEU A 49 0.31 -2.76 -20.76
N ASP A 50 1.60 -2.53 -20.99
CA ASP A 50 2.71 -3.30 -20.44
C ASP A 50 2.63 -3.34 -18.92
N ALA A 51 2.39 -2.21 -18.25
CA ALA A 51 2.22 -2.18 -16.80
C ALA A 51 1.02 -3.03 -16.36
N LYS A 52 -0.11 -2.95 -17.07
CA LYS A 52 -1.32 -3.70 -16.70
C LYS A 52 -1.18 -5.21 -16.93
N GLU A 53 -0.41 -5.63 -17.92
CA GLU A 53 -0.20 -7.03 -18.29
C GLU A 53 0.96 -7.68 -17.51
N SER A 54 2.03 -6.94 -17.22
CA SER A 54 3.23 -7.47 -16.57
C SER A 54 3.18 -7.44 -15.05
N ILE A 55 2.42 -6.52 -14.46
CA ILE A 55 2.31 -6.40 -13.01
C ILE A 55 1.53 -7.59 -12.45
N LYS A 56 2.20 -8.33 -11.57
CA LYS A 56 1.66 -9.43 -10.79
C LYS A 56 1.89 -9.20 -9.30
N TYR A 57 1.37 -10.11 -8.50
CA TYR A 57 1.66 -10.15 -7.07
C TYR A 57 2.82 -11.09 -6.80
N CYS A 58 3.75 -10.66 -5.95
CA CYS A 58 4.82 -11.51 -5.44
C CYS A 58 4.22 -12.72 -4.71
N SER A 59 4.70 -13.91 -5.03
CA SER A 59 4.27 -15.18 -4.43
C SER A 59 4.54 -15.27 -2.93
N ILE A 60 5.46 -14.45 -2.39
CA ILE A 60 5.88 -14.47 -0.97
C ILE A 60 5.18 -13.38 -0.15
N CYS A 61 5.20 -12.13 -0.63
CA CYS A 61 4.77 -10.98 0.17
C CYS A 61 3.50 -10.30 -0.35
N CYS A 62 2.93 -10.79 -1.45
CA CYS A 62 1.75 -10.21 -2.09
C CYS A 62 1.90 -8.74 -2.51
N ASN A 63 3.12 -8.22 -2.61
CA ASN A 63 3.39 -6.90 -3.17
C ASN A 63 3.27 -6.91 -4.70
N ILE A 64 2.95 -5.76 -5.30
CA ILE A 64 3.00 -5.54 -6.74
C ILE A 64 4.46 -5.62 -7.23
N THR A 65 4.70 -6.42 -8.27
CA THR A 65 6.03 -6.64 -8.84
C THR A 65 5.93 -7.13 -10.29
N ASP A 66 6.99 -6.92 -11.06
CA ASP A 66 7.22 -7.50 -12.39
C ASP A 66 8.05 -8.80 -12.30
N THR A 67 8.94 -8.89 -11.31
CA THR A 67 9.73 -10.10 -11.00
C THR A 67 9.13 -10.88 -9.83
N ASP A 68 9.04 -12.22 -9.91
CA ASP A 68 8.56 -13.06 -8.81
C ASP A 68 9.61 -14.14 -8.45
N PRO A 69 10.10 -14.20 -7.20
CA PRO A 69 9.82 -13.28 -6.08
C PRO A 69 10.30 -11.85 -6.31
N CYS A 70 9.67 -10.87 -5.64
CA CYS A 70 10.08 -9.46 -5.77
C CYS A 70 11.50 -9.23 -5.23
N HIS A 71 12.11 -8.13 -5.67
CA HIS A 71 13.49 -7.75 -5.30
C HIS A 71 13.75 -7.63 -3.78
N ILE A 72 12.73 -7.39 -2.96
CA ILE A 72 12.88 -7.37 -1.49
C ILE A 72 12.95 -8.81 -0.95
N CYS A 73 12.07 -9.70 -1.42
CA CYS A 73 12.01 -11.08 -0.96
C CYS A 73 13.21 -11.92 -1.43
N SER A 74 13.76 -11.62 -2.61
CA SER A 74 14.94 -12.30 -3.14
C SER A 74 16.27 -11.78 -2.58
N ASN A 75 16.26 -10.68 -1.81
CA ASN A 75 17.48 -10.09 -1.28
C ASN A 75 17.99 -10.83 -0.03
N GLU A 76 19.15 -11.48 -0.17
CA GLU A 76 19.79 -12.25 0.91
C GLU A 76 20.29 -11.40 2.08
N LYS A 77 20.47 -10.09 1.90
CA LYS A 77 20.90 -9.18 2.97
C LYS A 77 19.77 -8.79 3.93
N ARG A 78 18.52 -9.14 3.61
CA ARG A 78 17.34 -8.85 4.43
C ARG A 78 17.18 -9.87 5.54
N ASP A 79 16.68 -9.42 6.68
CA ASP A 79 16.34 -10.29 7.80
C ASP A 79 15.00 -10.99 7.53
N LYS A 80 15.07 -12.30 7.26
CA LYS A 80 13.88 -13.12 6.99
C LYS A 80 13.09 -13.48 8.25
N SER A 81 13.64 -13.21 9.44
CA SER A 81 12.97 -13.48 10.72
C SER A 81 11.95 -12.41 11.11
N MET A 82 11.93 -11.27 10.41
CA MET A 82 11.02 -10.16 10.67
C MET A 82 10.12 -9.88 9.46
N ILE A 83 8.82 -9.74 9.71
CA ILE A 83 7.82 -9.40 8.69
C ILE A 83 7.05 -8.15 9.11
N MET A 84 7.07 -7.11 8.29
CA MET A 84 6.22 -5.94 8.44
C MET A 84 4.96 -6.08 7.57
N VAL A 85 3.80 -6.11 8.21
CA VAL A 85 2.49 -6.21 7.56
C VAL A 85 1.97 -4.81 7.28
N VAL A 86 1.69 -4.51 6.03
CA VAL A 86 1.17 -3.21 5.56
C VAL A 86 -0.14 -3.39 4.78
N GLU A 87 -0.93 -2.33 4.63
CA GLU A 87 -2.20 -2.39 3.90
C GLU A 87 -1.99 -2.41 2.39
N ASP A 88 -1.14 -1.52 1.87
CA ASP A 88 -0.98 -1.27 0.42
C ASP A 88 0.49 -1.22 -0.01
N PRO A 89 0.82 -1.50 -1.29
CA PRO A 89 2.17 -1.32 -1.83
C PRO A 89 2.77 0.07 -1.61
N ARG A 90 1.94 1.12 -1.55
CA ARG A 90 2.37 2.50 -1.27
C ARG A 90 2.92 2.65 0.15
N ASP A 91 2.34 1.95 1.11
CA ASP A 91 2.79 1.97 2.51
C ASP A 91 4.14 1.27 2.65
N MET A 92 4.30 0.13 1.95
CA MET A 92 5.59 -0.55 1.82
C MET A 92 6.66 0.41 1.27
N ALA A 93 6.35 1.10 0.16
CA ALA A 93 7.27 2.04 -0.47
C ALA A 93 7.62 3.23 0.44
N ALA A 94 6.71 3.66 1.31
CA ALA A 94 6.97 4.72 2.29
C ALA A 94 8.01 4.29 3.32
N TYR A 95 7.91 3.08 3.87
CA TYR A 95 8.92 2.54 4.80
C TYR A 95 10.24 2.25 4.10
N GLU A 96 10.22 1.71 2.88
CA GLU A 96 11.46 1.40 2.15
C GLU A 96 12.28 2.67 1.84
N LYS A 97 11.61 3.81 1.64
CA LYS A 97 12.28 5.11 1.47
C LYS A 97 13.08 5.56 2.69
N THR A 98 12.75 5.11 3.90
CA THR A 98 13.53 5.46 5.11
C THR A 98 14.88 4.76 5.13
N ARG A 99 15.01 3.61 4.44
CA ARG A 99 16.19 2.74 4.43
C ARG A 99 16.60 2.20 5.80
N GLU A 100 15.72 2.31 6.80
CA GLU A 100 15.99 1.84 8.16
C GLU A 100 15.52 0.39 8.38
N TYR A 101 14.40 0.02 7.75
CA TYR A 101 13.83 -1.30 7.90
C TYR A 101 14.58 -2.34 7.05
N LYS A 102 15.06 -3.40 7.69
CA LYS A 102 15.85 -4.47 7.05
C LYS A 102 15.12 -5.81 6.95
N GLY A 103 13.91 -5.90 7.50
CA GLY A 103 13.10 -7.11 7.40
C GLY A 103 12.40 -7.25 6.05
N LEU A 104 11.48 -8.21 5.98
CA LEU A 104 10.62 -8.42 4.82
C LEU A 104 9.24 -7.78 5.01
N TYR A 105 8.51 -7.59 3.93
CA TYR A 105 7.15 -7.07 3.99
C TYR A 105 6.11 -8.17 3.74
N HIS A 106 4.87 -7.90 4.12
CA HIS A 106 3.67 -8.59 3.66
C HIS A 106 2.57 -7.56 3.39
N VAL A 107 2.00 -7.56 2.19
CA VAL A 107 1.02 -6.57 1.75
C VAL A 107 -0.37 -7.19 1.76
N LEU A 108 -1.25 -6.67 2.60
CA LEU A 108 -2.63 -7.17 2.75
C LEU A 108 -3.52 -6.85 1.54
N ASN A 109 -3.15 -5.84 0.75
CA ASN A 109 -3.94 -5.29 -0.36
C ASN A 109 -5.31 -4.78 0.10
N GLY A 110 -5.33 -4.09 1.25
CA GLY A 110 -6.51 -3.51 1.86
C GLY A 110 -6.56 -3.66 3.37
N ALA A 111 -7.67 -3.23 3.95
CA ALA A 111 -7.99 -3.34 5.36
C ALA A 111 -9.44 -3.82 5.53
N ILE A 112 -9.73 -4.46 6.66
CA ILE A 112 -11.08 -4.90 7.01
C ILE A 112 -11.97 -3.67 7.16
N SER A 113 -13.07 -3.61 6.38
CA SER A 113 -13.97 -2.46 6.37
C SER A 113 -15.42 -2.94 6.20
N PRO A 114 -16.18 -3.04 7.31
CA PRO A 114 -17.60 -3.41 7.26
C PRO A 114 -18.44 -2.47 6.41
N MET A 115 -18.08 -1.17 6.37
CA MET A 115 -18.81 -0.16 5.59
C MET A 115 -18.72 -0.39 4.08
N THR A 116 -17.59 -0.93 3.60
CA THR A 116 -17.39 -1.25 2.19
C THR A 116 -17.62 -2.74 1.88
N GLY A 117 -18.00 -3.53 2.90
CA GLY A 117 -18.22 -4.96 2.78
C GLY A 117 -16.95 -5.80 2.67
N ILE A 118 -15.77 -5.22 2.92
CA ILE A 118 -14.48 -5.92 2.87
C ILE A 118 -14.30 -6.75 4.14
N THR A 119 -14.19 -8.07 3.98
CA THR A 119 -14.00 -9.04 5.05
C THR A 119 -12.55 -9.54 5.12
N PRO A 120 -12.15 -10.26 6.18
CA PRO A 120 -10.82 -10.85 6.28
C PRO A 120 -10.43 -11.79 5.13
N GLN A 121 -11.41 -12.35 4.41
CA GLN A 121 -11.17 -13.26 3.28
C GLN A 121 -10.83 -12.51 1.99
N ASP A 122 -11.19 -11.23 1.91
CA ASP A 122 -10.98 -10.38 0.74
C ASP A 122 -9.57 -9.76 0.71
N ILE A 123 -8.85 -9.87 1.83
CA ILE A 123 -7.48 -9.38 1.99
C ILE A 123 -6.50 -10.54 2.21
N LYS A 124 -5.20 -10.26 2.04
CA LYS A 124 -4.13 -11.26 2.01
C LYS A 124 -3.68 -11.77 3.39
N ILE A 125 -4.63 -12.04 4.29
CA ILE A 125 -4.36 -12.61 5.62
C ILE A 125 -4.05 -14.10 5.51
N LYS A 126 -4.70 -14.84 4.62
CA LYS A 126 -4.48 -16.29 4.48
C LYS A 126 -3.03 -16.58 4.07
N GLU A 127 -2.53 -15.84 3.10
CA GLU A 127 -1.15 -15.93 2.61
C GLU A 127 -0.14 -15.55 3.71
N LEU A 128 -0.48 -14.57 4.57
CA LEU A 128 0.31 -14.25 5.75
C LEU A 128 0.41 -15.45 6.69
N LEU A 129 -0.71 -16.07 7.03
CA LEU A 129 -0.74 -17.23 7.94
C LEU A 129 0.02 -18.43 7.37
N GLU A 130 -0.06 -18.66 6.05
CA GLU A 130 0.73 -19.71 5.39
C GLU A 130 2.23 -19.43 5.50
N ARG A 131 2.64 -18.18 5.29
CA ARG A 131 4.03 -17.77 5.42
C ARG A 131 4.56 -17.88 6.84
N LEU A 132 3.71 -17.62 7.85
CA LEU A 132 4.07 -17.71 9.28
C LEU A 132 4.19 -19.14 9.81
N LYS A 133 3.99 -20.17 8.97
CA LYS A 133 4.32 -21.56 9.31
C LYS A 133 5.82 -21.85 9.28
N ASP A 134 6.64 -20.93 8.75
CA ASP A 134 8.09 -21.02 8.81
C ASP A 134 8.59 -20.63 10.22
N ASP A 135 9.19 -21.60 10.92
CA ASP A 135 9.71 -21.43 12.28
C ASP A 135 10.84 -20.39 12.40
N ASN A 136 11.40 -19.93 11.28
CA ASN A 136 12.42 -18.88 11.29
C ASN A 136 11.86 -17.49 11.60
N ILE A 137 10.54 -17.30 11.54
CA ILE A 137 9.90 -16.00 11.75
C ILE A 137 9.73 -15.75 13.25
N LYS A 138 10.38 -14.69 13.73
CA LYS A 138 10.42 -14.33 15.15
C LYS A 138 9.51 -13.16 15.48
N GLU A 139 9.33 -12.23 14.55
CA GLU A 139 8.55 -11.02 14.80
C GLU A 139 7.67 -10.61 13.61
N VAL A 140 6.44 -10.24 13.91
CA VAL A 140 5.49 -9.60 12.99
C VAL A 140 5.20 -8.19 13.47
N ILE A 141 5.55 -7.20 12.65
CA ILE A 141 5.29 -5.78 12.90
C ILE A 141 4.01 -5.39 12.15
N LEU A 142 2.98 -4.99 12.87
CA LEU A 142 1.73 -4.51 12.29
C LEU A 142 1.87 -3.01 11.98
N ALA A 143 2.01 -2.71 10.70
CA ALA A 143 2.15 -1.36 10.15
C ALA A 143 0.96 -0.95 9.27
N THR A 144 -0.25 -1.42 9.62
CA THR A 144 -1.51 -0.90 9.06
C THR A 144 -1.73 0.55 9.50
N ASN A 145 -2.51 1.31 8.74
CA ASN A 145 -2.75 2.73 8.96
C ASN A 145 -3.39 3.00 10.34
N PRO A 146 -3.10 4.14 10.98
CA PRO A 146 -3.63 4.48 12.29
C PRO A 146 -5.08 5.02 12.23
N ASN A 147 -5.91 4.49 11.33
CA ASN A 147 -7.34 4.80 11.19
C ASN A 147 -8.19 3.64 11.75
N ILE A 148 -9.52 3.78 11.69
CA ILE A 148 -10.44 2.79 12.30
C ILE A 148 -10.27 1.41 11.65
N GLU A 149 -10.22 1.35 10.33
CA GLU A 149 -10.08 0.12 9.54
C GLU A 149 -8.72 -0.55 9.78
N GLY A 150 -7.65 0.23 9.78
CA GLY A 150 -6.30 -0.25 10.00
C GLY A 150 -6.07 -0.76 11.42
N GLU A 151 -6.63 -0.09 12.44
CA GLU A 151 -6.61 -0.59 13.82
C GLU A 151 -7.43 -1.86 13.98
N ALA A 152 -8.63 -1.92 13.40
CA ALA A 152 -9.45 -3.13 13.42
C ALA A 152 -8.72 -4.31 12.77
N THR A 153 -8.04 -4.06 11.65
CA THR A 153 -7.22 -5.05 10.94
C THR A 153 -6.03 -5.50 11.78
N ALA A 154 -5.27 -4.58 12.38
CA ALA A 154 -4.16 -4.91 13.26
C ALA A 154 -4.62 -5.75 14.46
N MET A 155 -5.72 -5.36 15.12
CA MET A 155 -6.28 -6.10 16.25
C MET A 155 -6.71 -7.51 15.84
N TYR A 156 -7.34 -7.65 14.67
CA TYR A 156 -7.78 -8.94 14.14
C TYR A 156 -6.58 -9.86 13.85
N VAL A 157 -5.57 -9.36 13.12
CA VAL A 157 -4.35 -10.12 12.83
C VAL A 157 -3.62 -10.49 14.12
N SER A 158 -3.43 -9.55 15.05
CA SER A 158 -2.79 -9.82 16.36
C SER A 158 -3.46 -10.97 17.12
N ARG A 159 -4.80 -11.01 17.15
CA ARG A 159 -5.56 -12.10 17.78
C ARG A 159 -5.36 -13.44 17.07
N LEU A 160 -5.29 -13.45 15.74
CA LEU A 160 -5.01 -14.66 14.96
C LEU A 160 -3.60 -15.21 15.19
N LEU A 161 -2.62 -14.34 15.40
CA LEU A 161 -1.22 -14.74 15.59
C LEU A 161 -0.90 -15.18 17.02
N LYS A 162 -1.71 -14.78 18.00
CA LYS A 162 -1.50 -15.10 19.42
C LYS A 162 -1.29 -16.60 19.70
N PRO A 163 -2.05 -17.56 19.12
CA PRO A 163 -1.84 -18.98 19.34
C PRO A 163 -0.55 -19.54 18.71
N ILE A 164 0.01 -18.85 17.72
CA ILE A 164 1.22 -19.27 16.99
C ILE A 164 2.48 -18.98 17.83
N GLY A 165 2.40 -18.05 18.79
CA GLY A 165 3.51 -17.74 19.70
C GLY A 165 4.58 -16.83 19.11
N ILE A 166 4.35 -16.27 17.91
CA ILE A 166 5.24 -15.29 17.28
C ILE A 166 5.09 -13.93 17.99
N LYS A 167 6.20 -13.21 18.18
CA LYS A 167 6.16 -11.85 18.74
C LYS A 167 5.42 -10.92 17.78
N VAL A 168 4.38 -10.25 18.25
CA VAL A 168 3.65 -9.26 17.46
C VAL A 168 3.89 -7.88 18.04
N SER A 169 4.34 -6.94 17.22
CA SER A 169 4.50 -5.53 17.58
C SER A 169 3.60 -4.65 16.72
N ARG A 170 3.29 -3.44 17.20
CA ARG A 170 2.53 -2.40 16.49
C ARG A 170 3.45 -1.19 16.32
N ILE A 171 3.39 -0.56 15.15
CA ILE A 171 4.10 0.71 14.94
C ILE A 171 3.61 1.76 15.95
N ALA A 172 4.49 2.66 16.35
CA ALA A 172 4.16 3.67 17.35
C ALA A 172 3.09 4.64 16.84
N HIS A 173 2.19 5.04 17.73
CA HIS A 173 1.30 6.18 17.53
C HIS A 173 1.86 7.37 18.29
N GLY A 174 1.94 8.53 17.63
CA GLY A 174 2.45 9.71 18.30
C GLY A 174 2.45 10.95 17.43
N VAL A 175 3.04 11.99 18.00
CA VAL A 175 3.18 13.30 17.38
C VAL A 175 4.26 13.24 16.30
N PRO A 176 4.04 13.78 15.10
CA PRO A 176 5.06 13.87 14.07
C PRO A 176 6.24 14.74 14.54
N VAL A 177 7.46 14.32 14.22
CA VAL A 177 8.66 15.11 14.50
C VAL A 177 8.58 16.45 13.75
N GLY A 178 8.80 17.55 14.48
CA GLY A 178 8.75 18.91 13.93
C GLY A 178 7.36 19.54 13.89
N GLY A 179 6.32 18.86 14.40
CA GLY A 179 5.00 19.46 14.61
C GLY A 179 4.88 20.22 15.94
N ASP A 180 4.05 21.26 15.97
CA ASP A 180 3.71 21.97 17.22
C ASP A 180 2.53 21.27 17.92
N LEU A 181 2.65 21.04 19.23
CA LEU A 181 1.64 20.32 20.01
C LEU A 181 0.26 21.01 20.00
N GLU A 182 0.21 22.33 19.83
CA GLU A 182 -1.03 23.11 19.75
C GLU A 182 -1.93 22.70 18.55
N PHE A 183 -1.34 22.19 17.47
CA PHE A 183 -2.07 21.80 16.26
C PHE A 183 -2.33 20.28 16.19
N VAL A 184 -2.01 19.53 17.23
CA VAL A 184 -2.23 18.08 17.29
C VAL A 184 -3.58 17.78 17.92
N ASP A 185 -4.33 16.84 17.34
CA ASP A 185 -5.61 16.41 17.88
C ASP A 185 -5.46 15.68 19.24
N GLU A 186 -6.50 15.78 20.07
CA GLU A 186 -6.51 15.23 21.43
C GLU A 186 -6.29 13.72 21.47
N VAL A 187 -6.73 12.97 20.44
CA VAL A 187 -6.57 11.52 20.38
C VAL A 187 -5.11 11.16 20.16
N THR A 188 -4.43 11.85 19.24
CA THR A 188 -2.99 11.68 19.00
C THR A 188 -2.16 12.07 20.22
N LEU A 189 -2.49 13.18 20.89
CA LEU A 189 -1.81 13.58 22.14
C LEU A 189 -2.00 12.56 23.27
N SER A 190 -3.22 12.04 23.43
CA SER A 190 -3.54 10.99 24.40
C SER A 190 -2.74 9.71 24.13
N ARG A 191 -2.68 9.27 22.87
CA ARG A 191 -1.86 8.10 22.47
C ARG A 191 -0.38 8.32 22.70
N ALA A 192 0.15 9.50 22.37
CA ALA A 192 1.55 9.85 22.62
C ALA A 192 1.89 9.82 24.11
N LEU A 193 0.99 10.31 24.97
CA LEU A 193 1.19 10.29 26.43
C LEU A 193 1.17 8.87 27.01
N GLN A 194 0.28 8.00 26.51
CA GLN A 194 0.23 6.59 26.87
C GLN A 194 1.48 5.83 26.40
N GLY A 195 1.98 6.17 25.21
CA GLY A 195 3.16 5.57 24.58
C GLY A 195 4.51 6.17 24.99
N ARG A 196 4.55 7.02 26.03
CA ARG A 196 5.81 7.68 26.46
C ARG A 196 6.88 6.65 26.84
N GLN A 197 8.12 6.91 26.43
CA GLN A 197 9.27 6.07 26.74
C GLN A 197 10.09 6.67 27.89
N LEU A 198 10.72 5.81 28.68
CA LEU A 198 11.75 6.24 29.63
C LEU A 198 13.04 6.55 28.87
N MET A 199 13.74 7.61 29.28
CA MET A 199 15.05 7.98 28.76
C MET A 199 16.16 7.31 29.56
#